data_AF-A0AAW0GKQ0-F1
#
_entry.id   AF-A0AAW0GKQ0-F1
#
_cell.length_a   1.000
_cell.length_b   1.000
_cell.length_c   1.000
_cell.angle_alpha   90.00
_cell.angle_beta   90.00
_cell.angle_gamma   90.00
#
_symmetry.space_group_name_H-M   'P 1'
#
loop_
_entity.id
_entity.type
_entity.pdbx_description
1 polymer ?
#
loop_
_entity_poly.entity_id
_entity_poly.type
_entity_poly.pdbx_seq_one_letter_code
_entity_poly.pdbx_strand_id
1 'polypeptide(L)'
;MSARSIALRPGPGPKSVISTLAVTATHEALHRELATRMGTPRYIARAVSKGKLLIRGAPEARTFTQMPELTGRVKDIYIDRYGQDMYDMYSDVATNTHGGKFHGIPANPPPWSHRPDHDVESIFWVFLFAFVFVKPLNTTDEPSRLFADVCDIFQSHTIVGGQGMDRRSTLLTSFEEDWLDILHPKLSPLVPMMMRLAEQVKPEYGFLDSPPKADHLHEAFRRILLEQILTMEDDPIPLAPYVSRGLPTPDS
;
A
#
# COMPACT_ATOMS: atom_id res chain seq x y z
N MET A 1 39.77 46.50 -48.59
CA MET A 1 38.82 45.53 -49.16
C MET A 1 38.44 44.55 -48.07
N SER A 2 37.14 44.48 -47.76
CA SER A 2 36.54 43.80 -46.61
C SER A 2 36.25 42.34 -46.91
N ALA A 3 36.69 41.41 -46.06
CA ALA A 3 36.35 40.00 -46.15
C ALA A 3 35.01 39.75 -45.42
N ARG A 4 33.95 39.45 -46.19
CA ARG A 4 32.65 39.05 -45.65
C ARG A 4 32.62 37.55 -45.36
N SER A 5 32.19 37.25 -44.14
CA SER A 5 31.79 35.95 -43.62
C SER A 5 30.62 35.34 -44.41
N ILE A 6 30.69 34.04 -44.71
CA ILE A 6 29.54 33.22 -45.12
C ILE A 6 29.42 32.08 -44.11
N ALA A 7 28.42 32.19 -43.24
CA ALA A 7 28.00 31.14 -42.34
C ALA A 7 27.13 30.11 -43.11
N LEU A 8 27.59 28.86 -43.16
CA LEU A 8 26.79 27.73 -43.62
C LEU A 8 25.75 27.40 -42.54
N ARG A 9 24.47 27.54 -42.87
CA ARG A 9 23.36 27.04 -42.03
C ARG A 9 23.35 25.51 -42.08
N PRO A 10 23.34 24.79 -40.95
CA PRO A 10 23.01 23.37 -40.96
C PRO A 10 21.49 23.22 -41.18
N GLY A 11 21.12 22.42 -42.18
CA GLY A 11 19.73 22.03 -42.43
C GLY A 11 19.15 21.17 -41.29
N PRO A 12 17.82 20.94 -41.27
CA PRO A 12 17.19 20.13 -40.25
C PRO A 12 17.63 18.67 -40.44
N GLY A 13 18.52 18.19 -39.58
CA GLY A 13 18.88 16.78 -39.50
C GLY A 13 17.68 15.93 -39.09
N PRO A 14 17.67 14.63 -39.43
CA PRO A 14 16.56 13.72 -39.17
C PRO A 14 16.41 13.51 -37.66
N LYS A 15 15.56 14.32 -37.03
CA LYS A 15 14.88 13.91 -35.79
C LYS A 15 13.86 12.84 -36.18
N SER A 16 13.62 11.88 -35.29
CA SER A 16 12.37 11.08 -35.25
C SER A 16 12.35 9.63 -35.75
N VAL A 17 13.44 8.86 -35.69
CA VAL A 17 13.30 7.39 -35.78
C VAL A 17 13.90 6.67 -34.57
N ILE A 18 15.10 7.08 -34.14
CA ILE A 18 15.80 6.44 -33.00
C ILE A 18 15.10 6.75 -31.66
N SER A 19 14.59 7.98 -31.48
CA SER A 19 13.84 8.35 -30.26
C SER A 19 12.50 7.62 -30.16
N THR A 20 11.83 7.36 -31.28
CA THR A 20 10.53 6.69 -31.30
C THR A 20 10.70 5.20 -31.04
N LEU A 21 11.72 4.56 -31.64
CA LEU A 21 12.05 3.15 -31.42
C LEU A 21 12.52 2.86 -29.99
N ALA A 22 13.28 3.76 -29.36
CA ALA A 22 13.68 3.61 -27.97
C ALA A 22 12.48 3.70 -27.02
N VAL A 23 11.55 4.63 -27.27
CA VAL A 23 10.33 4.79 -26.48
C VAL A 23 9.39 3.59 -26.65
N THR A 24 9.18 3.10 -27.88
CA THR A 24 8.33 1.91 -28.11
C THR A 24 8.96 0.65 -27.54
N ALA A 25 10.28 0.46 -27.63
CA ALA A 25 10.97 -0.67 -27.02
C ALA A 25 10.85 -0.66 -25.49
N THR A 26 10.94 0.51 -24.84
CA THR A 26 10.71 0.64 -23.39
C THR A 26 9.26 0.41 -23.01
N HIS A 27 8.31 0.83 -23.85
CA HIS A 27 6.88 0.61 -23.63
C HIS A 27 6.49 -0.86 -23.77
N GLU A 28 7.05 -1.57 -24.76
CA GLU A 28 6.87 -3.01 -24.92
C GLU A 28 7.57 -3.83 -23.83
N ALA A 29 8.76 -3.42 -23.38
CA ALA A 29 9.44 -4.06 -22.25
C ALA A 29 8.65 -3.89 -20.95
N LEU A 30 8.13 -2.68 -20.69
CA LEU A 30 7.21 -2.40 -19.58
C LEU A 30 5.94 -3.23 -19.71
N HIS A 31 5.30 -3.29 -20.90
CA HIS A 31 4.11 -4.11 -21.11
C HIS A 31 4.37 -5.61 -20.89
N ARG A 32 5.54 -6.13 -21.31
CA ARG A 32 5.94 -7.51 -21.07
C ARG A 32 6.13 -7.77 -19.57
N GLU A 33 6.80 -6.87 -18.85
CA GLU A 33 6.98 -6.98 -17.41
C GLU A 33 5.64 -6.89 -16.65
N LEU A 34 4.78 -5.93 -17.01
CA LEU A 34 3.42 -5.79 -16.48
C LEU A 34 2.58 -7.06 -16.75
N ALA A 35 2.72 -7.66 -17.94
CA ALA A 35 2.03 -8.88 -18.33
C ALA A 35 2.53 -10.13 -17.57
N THR A 36 3.74 -10.10 -17.01
CA THR A 36 4.26 -11.20 -16.17
C THR A 36 3.79 -11.16 -14.71
N ARG A 37 3.09 -10.11 -14.28
CA ARG A 37 2.56 -9.99 -12.91
C ARG A 37 1.32 -10.86 -12.76
N MET A 38 1.55 -12.13 -12.45
CA MET A 38 0.49 -13.08 -12.12
C MET A 38 -0.05 -12.78 -10.72
N GLY A 39 -1.37 -12.62 -10.59
CA GLY A 39 -2.06 -12.37 -9.31
C GLY A 39 -3.43 -11.74 -9.52
N THR A 40 -4.25 -11.68 -8.47
CA THR A 40 -5.54 -10.98 -8.52
C THR A 40 -5.29 -9.47 -8.48
N PRO A 41 -5.58 -8.70 -9.54
CA PRO A 41 -5.18 -7.29 -9.65
C PRO A 41 -5.58 -6.44 -8.44
N ARG A 42 -6.77 -6.67 -7.87
CA ARG A 42 -7.28 -5.90 -6.72
C ARG A 42 -6.44 -6.02 -5.43
N TYR A 43 -5.54 -7.01 -5.35
CA TYR A 43 -4.66 -7.21 -4.20
C TYR A 43 -3.21 -6.85 -4.51
N ILE A 44 -2.89 -6.40 -5.73
CA ILE A 44 -1.51 -6.03 -6.07
C ILE A 44 -1.10 -4.77 -5.28
N ALA A 45 0.14 -4.70 -4.78
CA ALA A 45 0.68 -3.48 -4.17
C ALA A 45 0.63 -2.28 -5.14
N ARG A 46 0.48 -1.05 -4.64
CA ARG A 46 0.34 0.15 -5.49
C ARG A 46 1.59 0.41 -6.34
N ALA A 47 2.78 0.34 -5.74
CA ALA A 47 4.05 0.56 -6.44
C ALA A 47 4.29 -0.53 -7.49
N VAL A 48 3.90 -1.77 -7.17
CA VAL A 48 3.86 -2.87 -8.12
C VAL A 48 2.87 -2.51 -9.21
N SER A 49 1.57 -2.34 -8.99
CA SER A 49 0.55 -1.96 -10.01
C SER A 49 1.05 -0.91 -11.02
N LYS A 50 1.74 0.13 -10.53
CA LYS A 50 2.29 1.22 -11.36
C LYS A 50 3.60 0.87 -12.09
N GLY A 51 4.39 -0.08 -11.57
CA GLY A 51 5.74 -0.40 -12.06
C GLY A 51 6.75 0.71 -11.83
N LYS A 52 6.54 1.49 -10.78
CA LYS A 52 7.41 2.60 -10.37
C LYS A 52 7.15 2.98 -8.92
N LEU A 53 8.10 3.68 -8.32
CA LEU A 53 7.96 4.28 -6.99
C LEU A 53 6.78 5.26 -6.94
N LEU A 54 6.14 5.36 -5.79
CA LEU A 54 4.98 6.23 -5.52
C LEU A 54 5.38 7.71 -5.35
N ILE A 55 5.94 8.32 -6.40
CA ILE A 55 6.46 9.71 -6.38
C ILE A 55 5.35 10.75 -6.57
N ARG A 56 4.47 10.54 -7.57
CA ARG A 56 3.44 11.51 -8.02
C ARG A 56 2.04 10.95 -7.78
N GLY A 57 1.13 11.82 -7.32
CA GLY A 57 -0.27 11.47 -7.09
C GLY A 57 -0.50 10.52 -5.91
N ALA A 58 0.45 10.48 -4.97
CA ALA A 58 0.37 9.71 -3.73
C ALA A 58 1.06 10.49 -2.59
N PRO A 59 0.53 11.67 -2.19
CA PRO A 59 1.10 12.44 -1.08
C PRO A 59 1.23 11.62 0.20
N GLU A 60 0.30 10.69 0.42
CA GLU A 60 0.26 9.78 1.55
C GLU A 60 1.49 8.86 1.62
N ALA A 61 2.10 8.54 0.48
CA ALA A 61 3.31 7.72 0.40
C ALA A 61 4.58 8.40 0.96
N ARG A 62 4.44 9.65 1.44
CA ARG A 62 5.51 10.45 2.05
C ARG A 62 5.36 10.60 3.56
N THR A 63 4.30 10.03 4.13
CA THR A 63 4.03 10.08 5.57
C THR A 63 4.41 8.75 6.16
N PHE A 64 5.42 8.75 7.02
CA PHE A 64 5.95 7.56 7.67
C PHE A 64 5.51 7.54 9.14
N THR A 65 5.06 6.38 9.61
CA THR A 65 4.74 6.15 11.03
C THR A 65 5.78 5.18 11.60
N GLN A 66 6.21 5.42 12.84
CA GLN A 66 7.17 4.57 13.54
C GLN A 66 6.69 3.12 13.65
N MET A 67 7.65 2.22 13.87
CA MET A 67 7.39 0.83 14.23
C MET A 67 6.41 0.78 15.40
N PRO A 68 5.32 -0.01 15.33
CA PRO A 68 4.40 -0.17 16.44
C PRO A 68 5.12 -0.62 17.72
N GLU A 69 4.89 0.09 18.81
CA GLU A 69 5.38 -0.31 20.12
C GLU A 69 4.34 -1.21 20.80
N LEU A 70 4.81 -2.30 21.42
CA LEU A 70 3.97 -3.14 22.28
C LEU A 70 4.12 -2.68 23.73
N THR A 71 3.04 -2.80 24.50
CA THR A 71 3.04 -2.51 25.94
C THR A 71 2.33 -3.61 26.75
N GLY A 72 2.59 -3.65 28.06
CA GLY A 72 1.95 -4.58 28.99
C GLY A 72 2.01 -6.05 28.57
N ARG A 73 0.90 -6.77 28.79
CA ARG A 73 0.76 -8.22 28.54
C ARG A 73 1.13 -8.62 27.09
N VAL A 74 0.81 -7.77 26.12
CA VAL A 74 1.10 -8.05 24.70
C VAL A 74 2.61 -8.09 24.45
N LYS A 75 3.34 -7.14 25.04
CA LYS A 75 4.81 -7.11 24.98
C LYS A 75 5.42 -8.30 25.69
N ASP A 76 4.91 -8.66 26.87
CA ASP A 76 5.41 -9.80 27.64
C ASP A 76 5.26 -11.12 26.87
N ILE A 77 4.09 -11.36 26.25
CA ILE A 77 3.84 -12.54 25.40
C ILE A 77 4.76 -12.55 24.17
N TYR A 78 4.95 -11.39 23.54
CA TYR A 78 5.86 -11.28 22.41
C TYR A 78 7.30 -11.66 22.81
N ILE A 79 7.81 -11.08 23.90
CA ILE A 79 9.17 -11.30 24.37
C ILE A 79 9.37 -12.75 24.81
N ASP A 80 8.41 -13.34 25.52
CA ASP A 80 8.46 -14.75 25.89
C ASP A 80 8.61 -15.67 24.67
N ARG A 81 7.88 -15.36 23.58
CA ARG A 81 7.85 -16.19 22.38
C ARG A 81 9.02 -15.99 21.43
N TYR A 82 9.49 -14.76 21.26
CA TYR A 82 10.46 -14.37 20.23
C TYR A 82 11.79 -13.82 20.80
N GLY A 83 11.83 -13.46 22.08
CA GLY A 83 12.99 -12.88 22.74
C GLY A 83 13.06 -11.35 22.64
N GLN A 84 13.72 -10.75 23.63
CA GLN A 84 13.95 -9.31 23.73
C GLN A 84 14.80 -8.80 22.55
N ASP A 85 15.85 -9.55 22.16
CA ASP A 85 16.74 -9.17 21.07
C ASP A 85 15.99 -9.01 19.73
N MET A 86 15.00 -9.88 19.47
CA MET A 86 14.13 -9.76 18.30
C MET A 86 13.25 -8.51 18.38
N TYR A 87 12.67 -8.20 19.54
CA TYR A 87 11.86 -6.99 19.71
C TYR A 87 12.69 -5.72 19.48
N ASP A 88 13.88 -5.65 20.07
CA ASP A 88 14.78 -4.49 19.98
C ASP A 88 15.35 -4.30 18.58
N MET A 89 15.59 -5.40 17.85
CA MET A 89 16.10 -5.37 16.47
C MET A 89 15.25 -4.53 15.50
N TYR A 90 13.93 -4.46 15.74
CA TYR A 90 12.98 -3.72 14.90
C TYR A 90 12.49 -2.43 15.53
N SER A 91 12.85 -2.16 16.79
CA SER A 91 12.39 -0.98 17.49
C SER A 91 13.05 0.27 16.94
N ASP A 92 12.24 1.31 16.72
CA ASP A 92 12.75 2.59 16.24
C ASP A 92 13.41 3.38 17.36
N VAL A 93 14.47 4.12 17.03
CA VAL A 93 14.97 5.21 17.87
C VAL A 93 14.19 6.48 17.52
N ALA A 94 14.10 7.44 18.46
CA ALA A 94 13.18 8.60 18.39
C ALA A 94 13.15 9.42 17.08
N THR A 95 14.18 9.32 16.23
CA THR A 95 14.26 10.04 14.95
C THR A 95 14.16 9.15 13.71
N ASN A 96 14.03 7.83 13.89
CA ASN A 96 13.96 6.86 12.81
C ASN A 96 12.54 6.33 12.66
N THR A 97 12.29 5.77 11.48
CA THR A 97 11.07 5.06 11.13
C THR A 97 11.44 3.82 10.34
N HIS A 98 11.12 2.65 10.89
CA HIS A 98 11.57 1.34 10.39
C HIS A 98 13.10 1.26 10.18
N GLY A 99 13.86 1.90 11.06
CA GLY A 99 15.32 1.94 11.02
C GLY A 99 15.96 2.97 10.07
N GLY A 100 15.16 3.71 9.29
CA GLY A 100 15.65 4.76 8.38
C GLY A 100 15.07 6.14 8.67
N LYS A 101 15.50 7.16 7.91
CA LYS A 101 14.94 8.52 7.97
C LYS A 101 14.47 8.99 6.61
N PHE A 102 13.35 9.71 6.60
CA PHE A 102 12.84 10.38 5.40
C PHE A 102 13.28 11.84 5.38
N HIS A 103 14.06 12.22 4.37
CA HIS A 103 14.53 13.61 4.17
C HIS A 103 13.82 14.33 3.01
N GLY A 104 12.72 13.75 2.53
CA GLY A 104 12.07 14.16 1.28
C GLY A 104 12.41 13.25 0.11
N ILE A 105 11.74 13.47 -1.02
CA ILE A 105 11.99 12.69 -2.25
C ILE A 105 13.35 13.12 -2.82
N PRO A 106 14.32 12.20 -2.98
CA PRO A 106 15.62 12.53 -3.57
C PRO A 106 15.46 13.01 -5.02
N ALA A 107 16.34 13.92 -5.44
CA ALA A 107 16.35 14.43 -6.83
C ALA A 107 16.55 13.31 -7.86
N ASN A 108 17.33 12.29 -7.49
CA ASN A 108 17.53 11.07 -8.25
C ASN A 108 17.01 9.88 -7.41
N PRO A 109 15.72 9.52 -7.52
CA PRO A 109 15.19 8.38 -6.78
C PRO A 109 15.83 7.08 -7.26
N PRO A 110 15.94 6.07 -6.37
CA PRO A 110 16.48 4.78 -6.76
C PRO A 110 15.64 4.15 -7.88
N PRO A 111 16.22 3.26 -8.69
CA PRO A 111 15.45 2.50 -9.66
C PRO A 111 14.35 1.70 -8.93
N TRP A 112 13.19 1.61 -9.56
CA TRP A 112 12.12 0.76 -9.04
C TRP A 112 12.57 -0.70 -9.05
N SER A 113 12.24 -1.41 -7.98
CA SER A 113 12.39 -2.86 -7.86
C SER A 113 11.27 -3.39 -6.98
N HIS A 114 10.88 -4.66 -7.20
CA HIS A 114 9.99 -5.34 -6.27
C HIS A 114 10.71 -5.58 -4.95
N ARG A 115 10.04 -5.32 -3.83
CA ARG A 115 10.58 -5.48 -2.47
C ARG A 115 9.57 -6.21 -1.58
N PRO A 116 10.01 -6.87 -0.50
CA PRO A 116 9.10 -7.60 0.39
C PRO A 116 8.01 -6.75 1.05
N ASP A 117 8.21 -5.44 1.23
CA ASP A 117 7.17 -4.54 1.73
C ASP A 117 5.97 -4.43 0.77
N HIS A 118 6.19 -4.64 -0.53
CA HIS A 118 5.09 -4.74 -1.49
C HIS A 118 4.26 -6.00 -1.26
N ASP A 119 4.88 -7.12 -0.86
CA ASP A 119 4.14 -8.35 -0.57
C ASP A 119 3.25 -8.16 0.67
N VAL A 120 3.72 -7.41 1.66
CA VAL A 120 2.91 -7.04 2.83
C VAL A 120 1.77 -6.08 2.47
N GLU A 121 1.99 -5.11 1.59
CA GLU A 121 0.90 -4.28 1.05
C GLU A 121 -0.16 -5.15 0.34
N SER A 122 0.27 -6.18 -0.39
CA SER A 122 -0.67 -7.15 -0.98
C SER A 122 -1.49 -7.92 0.06
N ILE A 123 -0.86 -8.33 1.16
CA ILE A 123 -1.56 -8.96 2.31
C ILE A 123 -2.56 -7.99 2.93
N PHE A 124 -2.19 -6.71 3.08
CA PHE A 124 -3.10 -5.68 3.56
C PHE A 124 -4.36 -5.59 2.70
N TRP A 125 -4.23 -5.57 1.38
CA TRP A 125 -5.39 -5.51 0.48
C TRP A 125 -6.29 -6.75 0.62
N VAL A 126 -5.72 -7.93 0.86
CA VAL A 126 -6.47 -9.15 1.16
C VAL A 126 -7.22 -9.03 2.48
N PHE A 127 -6.55 -8.55 3.53
CA PHE A 127 -7.13 -8.35 4.86
C PHE A 127 -8.29 -7.35 4.82
N LEU A 128 -8.04 -6.20 4.19
CA LEU A 128 -9.04 -5.16 4.01
C LEU A 128 -10.26 -5.71 3.28
N PHE A 129 -10.06 -6.41 2.16
CA PHE A 129 -11.16 -7.06 1.46
C PHE A 129 -11.92 -8.04 2.37
N ALA A 130 -11.22 -8.92 3.08
CA ALA A 130 -11.86 -9.87 3.99
C ALA A 130 -12.69 -9.16 5.08
N PHE A 131 -12.17 -8.13 5.75
CA PHE A 131 -12.90 -7.41 6.79
C PHE A 131 -14.08 -6.59 6.26
N VAL A 132 -13.95 -6.02 5.07
CA VAL A 132 -15.05 -5.31 4.42
C VAL A 132 -16.19 -6.28 4.09
N PHE A 133 -15.87 -7.49 3.63
CA PHE A 133 -16.86 -8.44 3.12
C PHE A 133 -17.31 -9.52 4.11
N VAL A 134 -16.66 -9.68 5.26
CA VAL A 134 -17.09 -10.65 6.26
C VAL A 134 -18.39 -10.21 6.93
N LYS A 135 -19.29 -11.17 7.14
CA LYS A 135 -20.56 -10.94 7.83
C LYS A 135 -20.52 -11.51 9.25
N PRO A 136 -20.69 -10.70 10.29
CA PRO A 136 -20.87 -11.19 11.65
C PRO A 136 -22.12 -12.08 11.79
N LEU A 137 -22.09 -12.99 12.76
CA LEU A 137 -23.19 -13.93 12.99
C LEU A 137 -24.47 -13.20 13.43
N ASN A 138 -25.60 -13.66 12.89
CA ASN A 138 -26.96 -13.17 13.19
C ASN A 138 -27.14 -11.67 12.92
N THR A 139 -26.66 -11.16 11.78
CA THR A 139 -26.86 -9.77 11.36
C THR A 139 -27.62 -9.64 10.03
N THR A 140 -28.31 -8.52 9.88
CA THR A 140 -29.18 -8.19 8.73
C THR A 140 -29.01 -6.72 8.31
N ASP A 141 -27.84 -6.14 8.60
CA ASP A 141 -27.51 -4.76 8.29
C ASP A 141 -27.48 -4.51 6.77
N GLU A 142 -28.01 -3.36 6.38
CA GLU A 142 -27.94 -2.88 5.01
C GLU A 142 -26.59 -2.19 4.76
N PRO A 143 -25.97 -2.42 3.59
CA PRO A 143 -24.69 -1.79 3.25
C PRO A 143 -24.81 -0.26 3.17
N SER A 144 -23.81 0.44 3.73
CA SER A 144 -23.71 1.89 3.62
C SER A 144 -23.31 2.31 2.19
N ARG A 145 -23.50 3.60 1.87
CA ARG A 145 -22.98 4.17 0.62
C ARG A 145 -21.46 4.02 0.50
N LEU A 146 -20.73 4.25 1.60
CA LEU A 146 -19.27 4.11 1.61
C LEU A 146 -18.84 2.66 1.39
N PHE A 147 -19.56 1.68 1.93
CA PHE A 147 -19.36 0.27 1.60
C PHE A 147 -19.53 0.02 0.09
N ALA A 148 -20.57 0.59 -0.52
CA ALA A 148 -20.79 0.43 -1.97
C ALA A 148 -19.65 1.07 -2.80
N ASP A 149 -19.16 2.23 -2.40
CA ASP A 149 -18.02 2.89 -3.03
C ASP A 149 -16.74 2.03 -2.91
N VAL A 150 -16.50 1.40 -1.74
CA VAL A 150 -15.39 0.45 -1.55
C VAL A 150 -15.55 -0.78 -2.44
N CYS A 151 -16.77 -1.30 -2.61
CA CYS A 151 -17.03 -2.40 -3.53
C CYS A 151 -16.64 -2.04 -4.96
N ASP A 152 -17.07 -0.86 -5.44
CA ASP A 152 -16.71 -0.36 -6.77
C ASP A 152 -15.19 -0.20 -6.90
N ILE A 153 -14.51 0.35 -5.89
CA ILE A 153 -13.04 0.49 -5.88
C ILE A 153 -12.35 -0.87 -6.09
N PHE A 154 -12.76 -1.93 -5.39
CA PHE A 154 -12.14 -3.25 -5.52
C PHE A 154 -12.54 -4.00 -6.81
N GLN A 155 -13.76 -3.80 -7.30
CA GLN A 155 -14.26 -4.46 -8.50
C GLN A 155 -13.73 -3.83 -9.79
N SER A 156 -13.64 -2.50 -9.84
CA SER A 156 -13.15 -1.75 -10.99
C SER A 156 -11.62 -1.68 -11.06
N HIS A 157 -10.90 -2.16 -10.04
CA HIS A 157 -9.45 -2.08 -10.01
C HIS A 157 -8.80 -2.93 -11.11
N THR A 158 -7.97 -2.28 -11.91
CA THR A 158 -7.09 -2.91 -12.92
C THR A 158 -5.64 -2.51 -12.67
N ILE A 159 -4.69 -3.27 -13.22
CA ILE A 159 -3.28 -2.89 -13.17
C ILE A 159 -3.10 -1.60 -13.95
N VAL A 160 -2.66 -0.54 -13.25
CA VAL A 160 -2.83 0.83 -13.72
C VAL A 160 -1.74 1.26 -14.72
N GLY A 161 -0.60 0.56 -14.78
CA GLY A 161 0.41 0.76 -15.82
C GLY A 161 0.93 2.20 -15.91
N GLY A 162 1.70 2.64 -14.91
CA GLY A 162 2.41 3.92 -14.94
C GLY A 162 1.57 5.19 -14.74
N GLN A 163 0.48 5.43 -15.48
CA GLN A 163 -0.11 6.78 -15.58
C GLN A 163 -1.40 7.02 -14.81
N GLY A 164 -2.15 5.99 -14.41
CA GLY A 164 -3.39 6.20 -13.64
C GLY A 164 -3.18 6.35 -12.13
N MET A 165 -4.22 6.88 -11.48
CA MET A 165 -4.35 6.91 -10.02
C MET A 165 -4.88 5.55 -9.54
N ASP A 166 -4.27 5.01 -8.48
CA ASP A 166 -4.82 3.84 -7.81
C ASP A 166 -5.91 4.31 -6.84
N ARG A 167 -7.19 4.12 -7.20
CA ARG A 167 -8.32 4.56 -6.38
C ARG A 167 -8.30 3.96 -4.98
N ARG A 168 -7.67 2.80 -4.78
CA ARG A 168 -7.53 2.19 -3.45
C ARG A 168 -6.71 3.05 -2.48
N SER A 169 -5.86 3.97 -2.98
CA SER A 169 -5.13 4.91 -2.12
C SER A 169 -6.04 5.71 -1.20
N THR A 170 -7.30 5.99 -1.59
CA THR A 170 -8.23 6.73 -0.73
C THR A 170 -8.54 5.99 0.56
N LEU A 171 -8.50 4.65 0.54
CA LEU A 171 -8.75 3.80 1.71
C LEU A 171 -7.59 3.85 2.72
N LEU A 172 -6.37 4.19 2.28
CA LEU A 172 -5.20 4.34 3.16
C LEU A 172 -5.19 5.67 3.91
N THR A 173 -6.10 6.58 3.54
CA THR A 173 -6.24 7.91 4.12
C THR A 173 -7.63 8.17 4.69
N SER A 174 -8.48 7.14 4.74
CA SER A 174 -9.81 7.21 5.33
C SER A 174 -9.74 7.56 6.82
N PHE A 175 -10.66 8.41 7.27
CA PHE A 175 -10.81 8.76 8.68
C PHE A 175 -11.53 7.65 9.46
N GLU A 176 -11.52 7.74 10.78
CA GLU A 176 -12.16 6.74 11.65
C GLU A 176 -13.65 6.60 11.35
N GLU A 177 -14.33 7.72 11.09
CA GLU A 177 -15.74 7.76 10.76
C GLU A 177 -16.04 7.03 9.44
N ASP A 178 -15.18 7.21 8.43
CA ASP A 178 -15.28 6.49 7.16
C ASP A 178 -15.14 4.97 7.39
N TRP A 179 -14.20 4.56 8.24
CA TRP A 179 -13.98 3.16 8.56
C TRP A 179 -15.16 2.51 9.28
N LEU A 180 -15.79 3.25 10.21
CA LEU A 180 -17.00 2.82 10.91
C LEU A 180 -18.18 2.62 9.95
N ASP A 181 -18.27 3.43 8.89
CA ASP A 181 -19.30 3.29 7.85
C ASP A 181 -18.97 2.19 6.82
N ILE A 182 -17.69 1.97 6.52
CA ILE A 182 -17.23 0.93 5.57
C ILE A 182 -17.40 -0.47 6.17
N LEU A 183 -16.94 -0.67 7.41
CA LEU A 183 -17.03 -1.95 8.08
C LEU A 183 -18.45 -2.23 8.56
N HIS A 184 -18.75 -3.51 8.80
CA HIS A 184 -19.97 -3.86 9.49
C HIS A 184 -19.92 -3.28 10.93
N PRO A 185 -21.02 -2.73 11.49
CA PRO A 185 -21.00 -2.12 12.83
C PRO A 185 -20.40 -2.98 13.96
N LYS A 186 -20.70 -4.29 14.01
CA LYS A 186 -20.06 -5.25 14.94
C LYS A 186 -18.54 -5.42 14.76
N LEU A 187 -17.95 -4.97 13.66
CA LEU A 187 -16.50 -4.97 13.41
C LEU A 187 -15.86 -3.63 13.79
N SER A 188 -16.61 -2.67 14.35
CA SER A 188 -16.05 -1.39 14.81
C SER A 188 -14.84 -1.53 15.75
N PRO A 189 -14.74 -2.55 16.62
CA PRO A 189 -13.54 -2.72 17.45
C PRO A 189 -12.26 -2.99 16.65
N LEU A 190 -12.37 -3.36 15.38
CA LEU A 190 -11.23 -3.60 14.47
C LEU A 190 -10.76 -2.33 13.75
N VAL A 191 -11.52 -1.23 13.80
CA VAL A 191 -11.18 0.02 13.09
C VAL A 191 -9.79 0.55 13.49
N PRO A 192 -9.43 0.64 14.79
CA PRO A 192 -8.10 1.10 15.18
C PRO A 192 -6.97 0.23 14.62
N MET A 193 -7.16 -1.10 14.57
CA MET A 193 -6.20 -2.02 13.95
C MET A 193 -6.06 -1.74 12.45
N MET A 194 -7.17 -1.59 11.73
CA MET A 194 -7.16 -1.33 10.28
C MET A 194 -6.44 -0.03 9.93
N MET A 195 -6.71 1.04 10.70
CA MET A 195 -6.02 2.33 10.53
C MET A 195 -4.52 2.20 10.77
N ARG A 196 -4.11 1.52 11.84
CA ARG A 196 -2.68 1.29 12.13
C ARG A 196 -2.01 0.46 11.05
N LEU A 197 -2.64 -0.60 10.53
CA LEU A 197 -2.09 -1.35 9.40
C LEU A 197 -1.96 -0.48 8.14
N ALA A 198 -2.97 0.35 7.85
CA ALA A 198 -2.94 1.28 6.73
C ALA A 198 -1.77 2.26 6.85
N GLU A 199 -1.52 2.81 8.04
CA GLU A 199 -0.38 3.71 8.30
C GLU A 199 0.97 3.08 8.00
N GLN A 200 1.11 1.76 8.20
CA GLN A 200 2.37 1.04 7.92
C GLN A 200 2.55 0.73 6.43
N VAL A 201 1.49 0.49 5.64
CA VAL A 201 1.63 0.16 4.20
C VAL A 201 1.55 1.38 3.27
N LYS A 202 1.06 2.50 3.80
CA LYS A 202 0.94 3.76 3.06
C LYS A 202 2.26 4.32 2.51
N PRO A 203 3.39 4.30 3.25
CA PRO A 203 4.63 4.96 2.81
C PRO A 203 5.33 4.23 1.65
N GLU A 204 6.11 4.97 0.87
CA GLU A 204 7.09 4.42 -0.08
C GLU A 204 8.46 4.29 0.59
N TYR A 205 8.75 3.11 1.13
CA TYR A 205 9.98 2.82 1.87
C TYR A 205 11.26 2.94 1.04
N GLY A 206 11.14 2.95 -0.29
CA GLY A 206 12.26 3.25 -1.19
C GLY A 206 12.82 4.68 -1.08
N PHE A 207 12.18 5.57 -0.32
CA PHE A 207 12.68 6.94 -0.07
C PHE A 207 13.44 7.11 1.25
N LEU A 208 13.56 6.07 2.08
CA LEU A 208 14.37 6.16 3.29
C LEU A 208 15.86 6.16 2.95
N ASP A 209 16.64 6.94 3.70
CA ASP A 209 18.10 7.04 3.53
C ASP A 209 18.82 5.71 3.76
N SER A 210 18.29 4.92 4.69
CA SER A 210 18.72 3.57 5.01
C SER A 210 17.57 2.63 4.68
N PRO A 211 17.77 1.64 3.79
CA PRO A 211 16.76 0.63 3.51
C PRO A 211 16.34 -0.09 4.79
N PRO A 212 15.03 -0.19 5.08
CA PRO A 212 14.54 -1.01 6.17
C PRO A 212 14.99 -2.47 6.02
N LYS A 213 14.96 -3.21 7.14
CA LYS A 213 15.08 -4.68 7.09
C LYS A 213 13.98 -5.26 6.22
N ALA A 214 14.28 -6.29 5.43
CA ALA A 214 13.35 -6.87 4.48
C ALA A 214 11.97 -7.22 5.08
N ASP A 215 11.93 -7.66 6.34
CA ASP A 215 10.74 -8.08 7.06
C ASP A 215 10.17 -7.02 8.02
N HIS A 216 10.59 -5.76 7.91
CA HIS A 216 10.12 -4.68 8.81
C HIS A 216 8.59 -4.53 8.83
N LEU A 217 7.91 -4.58 7.68
CA LEU A 217 6.45 -4.54 7.64
C LEU A 217 5.80 -5.83 8.15
N HIS A 218 6.45 -6.99 7.97
CA HIS A 218 5.94 -8.23 8.55
C HIS A 218 5.94 -8.15 10.07
N GLU A 219 7.00 -7.57 10.65
CA GLU A 219 7.07 -7.32 12.08
C GLU A 219 6.04 -6.29 12.55
N ALA A 220 5.85 -5.18 11.83
CA ALA A 220 4.83 -4.20 12.16
C ALA A 220 3.41 -4.81 12.16
N PHE A 221 3.10 -5.62 11.14
CA PHE A 221 1.84 -6.37 11.06
C PHE A 221 1.71 -7.34 12.22
N ARG A 222 2.76 -8.10 12.54
CA ARG A 222 2.76 -9.05 13.66
C ARG A 222 2.42 -8.36 14.98
N ARG A 223 3.05 -7.22 15.28
CA ARG A 223 2.78 -6.45 16.51
C ARG A 223 1.33 -5.98 16.59
N ILE A 224 0.84 -5.35 15.52
CA ILE A 224 -0.53 -4.82 15.45
C ILE A 224 -1.57 -5.95 15.57
N LEU A 225 -1.38 -7.05 14.83
CA LEU A 225 -2.30 -8.19 14.84
C LEU A 225 -2.29 -8.92 16.18
N LEU A 226 -1.12 -9.12 16.79
CA LEU A 226 -1.02 -9.75 18.10
C LEU A 226 -1.76 -8.95 19.18
N GLU A 227 -1.60 -7.63 19.16
CA GLU A 227 -2.32 -6.74 20.08
C GLU A 227 -3.84 -6.85 19.89
N GLN A 228 -4.33 -6.85 18.64
CA GLN A 228 -5.76 -6.99 18.38
C GLN A 228 -6.30 -8.36 18.80
N ILE A 229 -5.57 -9.44 18.52
CA ILE A 229 -5.97 -10.81 18.90
C ILE A 229 -6.13 -10.91 20.42
N LEU A 230 -5.18 -10.39 21.19
CA LEU A 230 -5.25 -10.42 22.64
C LEU A 230 -6.32 -9.49 23.21
N THR A 231 -6.60 -8.37 22.55
CA THR A 231 -7.71 -7.47 22.92
C THR A 231 -9.07 -8.14 22.76
N MET A 232 -9.20 -9.11 21.85
CA MET A 232 -10.44 -9.83 21.55
C MET A 232 -10.48 -11.25 22.14
N GLU A 233 -9.52 -11.63 22.99
CA GLU A 233 -9.41 -13.00 23.50
C GLU A 233 -10.67 -13.45 24.24
N ASP A 234 -11.23 -12.56 25.07
CA ASP A 234 -12.40 -12.85 25.89
C ASP A 234 -13.74 -12.53 25.20
N ASP A 235 -13.72 -11.73 24.12
CA ASP A 235 -14.92 -11.31 23.37
C ASP A 235 -14.68 -11.38 21.85
N PRO A 236 -14.55 -12.59 21.29
CA PRO A 236 -14.34 -12.76 19.85
C PRO A 236 -15.62 -12.42 19.08
N ILE A 237 -15.49 -11.78 17.93
CA ILE A 237 -16.63 -11.48 17.04
C ILE A 237 -16.99 -12.75 16.26
N PRO A 238 -18.14 -13.40 16.52
CA PRO A 238 -18.54 -14.60 15.78
C PRO A 238 -18.89 -14.23 14.34
N LEU A 239 -18.40 -15.02 13.39
CA LEU A 239 -18.62 -14.81 11.96
C LEU A 239 -19.65 -15.80 11.41
N ALA A 240 -20.49 -15.35 10.48
CA ALA A 240 -21.40 -16.22 9.76
C ALA A 240 -20.59 -17.06 8.74
N PRO A 241 -20.62 -18.40 8.81
CA PRO A 241 -19.86 -19.23 7.89
C PRO A 241 -20.46 -19.12 6.48
N TYR A 242 -19.61 -18.92 5.48
CA TYR A 242 -19.97 -18.91 4.04
C TYR A 242 -20.95 -17.80 3.61
N VAL A 243 -21.19 -16.78 4.44
CA VAL A 243 -22.01 -15.62 4.09
C VAL A 243 -21.12 -14.38 4.06
N SER A 244 -20.95 -13.80 2.88
CA SER A 244 -20.33 -12.48 2.72
C SER A 244 -21.39 -11.39 2.80
N ARG A 245 -21.01 -10.18 3.18
CA ARG A 245 -21.84 -8.99 2.97
C ARG A 245 -22.12 -8.90 1.46
N GLY A 246 -23.39 -8.77 1.10
CA GLY A 246 -23.82 -8.75 -0.29
C GLY A 246 -23.11 -7.63 -1.03
N LEU A 247 -22.61 -7.92 -2.24
CA LEU A 247 -22.22 -6.85 -3.14
C LEU A 247 -23.47 -6.02 -3.44
N PRO A 248 -23.39 -4.68 -3.45
CA PRO A 248 -24.50 -3.86 -3.91
C PRO A 248 -24.89 -4.34 -5.31
N THR A 249 -26.14 -4.72 -5.50
CA THR A 249 -26.66 -4.95 -6.85
C THR A 249 -26.69 -3.60 -7.55
N PRO A 250 -26.21 -3.49 -8.79
CA PRO A 250 -26.46 -2.29 -9.57
C PRO A 250 -27.98 -2.19 -9.73
N ASP A 251 -28.52 -1.06 -9.29
CA ASP A 251 -29.92 -0.62 -9.36
C ASP A 251 -30.87 -1.09 -8.23
N SER A 252 -31.09 -0.17 -7.29
CA SER A 252 -32.40 0.12 -6.66
C SER A 252 -32.56 1.62 -6.49
#